data_AF-A0A2P7TZT8-F1
#
_entry.id   AF-A0A2P7TZT8-F1
#
_cell.length_a   1.000
_cell.length_b   1.000
_cell.length_c   1.000
_cell.angle_alpha   90.00
_cell.angle_beta   90.00
_cell.angle_gamma   90.00
#
_symmetry.space_group_name_H-M   'P 1'
#
loop_
_entity.id
_entity.type
_entity.pdbx_description
1 polymer ?
#
loop_
_entity_poly.entity_id
_entity_poly.type
_entity_poly.pdbx_seq_one_letter_code
_entity_poly.pdbx_strand_id
1 'polypeptide(L)' 'IGNCWNRAKCVLRKYNGVGRKSCLLFLKECGFRFDFGTPSGQLEMLRQWCGVWS' A
#
# COMPACT_ATOMS: atom_id res chain seq x y z
N ILE A 1 -12.05 6.71 4.60
CA ILE A 1 -11.84 6.28 3.19
C ILE A 1 -11.52 7.44 2.21
N GLY A 2 -11.96 8.70 2.44
CA GLY A 2 -11.75 9.79 1.47
C GLY A 2 -10.32 10.36 1.29
N ASN A 3 -9.45 10.28 2.30
CA ASN A 3 -8.13 10.94 2.25
C ASN A 3 -7.02 10.09 1.59
N CYS A 4 -7.09 8.76 1.72
CA CYS A 4 -6.09 7.84 1.16
C CYS A 4 -6.08 7.90 -0.37
N TRP A 5 -7.24 7.75 -0.99
CA TRP A 5 -7.36 7.74 -2.44
C TRP A 5 -6.96 9.08 -3.05
N ASN A 6 -7.24 10.20 -2.39
CA ASN A 6 -6.79 11.51 -2.85
C ASN A 6 -5.26 11.68 -2.73
N ARG A 7 -4.65 11.14 -1.67
CA ARG A 7 -3.19 11.19 -1.51
C ARG A 7 -2.48 10.25 -2.48
N ALA A 8 -3.02 9.05 -2.70
CA ALA A 8 -2.56 8.10 -3.70
C ALA A 8 -2.65 8.68 -5.11
N LYS A 9 -3.77 9.33 -5.49
CA LYS A 9 -3.89 10.03 -6.78
C LYS A 9 -2.85 11.11 -6.99
N CYS A 10 -2.56 11.91 -5.95
CA CYS A 10 -1.57 12.99 -6.05
C CYS A 10 -0.16 12.46 -6.29
N VAL A 11 0.19 11.36 -5.63
CA VAL A 11 1.46 10.66 -5.86
C VAL A 11 1.49 9.99 -7.22
N LEU A 12 0.42 9.28 -7.61
CA LEU A 12 0.28 8.60 -8.90
C LEU A 12 0.35 9.55 -10.10
N ARG A 13 -0.11 10.81 -9.96
CA ARG A 13 0.05 11.85 -10.99
C ARG A 13 1.51 12.10 -11.38
N LYS A 14 2.46 11.88 -10.46
CA LYS A 14 3.90 11.98 -10.74
C LYS A 14 4.44 10.80 -11.57
N TYR A 15 3.68 9.69 -11.65
CA TYR A 15 4.08 8.46 -12.34
C TYR A 15 3.40 8.26 -13.70
N ASN A 16 2.66 9.25 -14.22
CA ASN A 16 1.95 9.15 -15.51
C ASN A 16 2.85 8.83 -16.73
N GLY A 17 4.18 8.92 -16.61
CA GLY A 17 5.15 8.48 -17.62
C GLY A 17 6.04 7.31 -17.20
N VAL A 18 5.86 6.76 -15.99
CA VAL A 18 6.67 5.66 -15.46
C VAL A 18 5.98 4.33 -15.76
N GLY A 19 6.75 3.34 -16.21
CA GLY A 19 6.24 2.02 -16.58
C GLY A 19 5.34 1.39 -15.50
N ARG A 20 4.24 0.74 -15.94
CA ARG A 20 3.18 0.14 -15.09
C ARG A 20 3.67 -0.71 -13.91
N LYS A 21 4.87 -1.27 -13.98
CA LYS A 21 5.49 -2.08 -12.92
C LYS A 21 5.67 -1.31 -11.60
N SER A 22 5.97 -0.01 -11.66
CA SER A 22 6.15 0.83 -10.47
C SER A 22 4.81 1.15 -9.79
N CYS A 23 3.73 1.22 -10.57
CA CYS A 23 2.38 1.49 -10.06
C CYS A 23 1.84 0.34 -9.20
N LEU A 24 2.11 -0.91 -9.58
CA LEU A 24 1.70 -2.10 -8.83
C LEU A 24 2.35 -2.17 -7.44
N LEU A 25 3.65 -1.88 -7.33
CA LEU A 25 4.35 -1.84 -6.05
C LEU A 25 3.80 -0.71 -5.16
N PHE A 26 3.52 0.46 -5.74
CA PHE A 26 2.94 1.58 -5.02
C PHE A 26 1.54 1.28 -4.48
N LEU A 27 0.67 0.65 -5.27
CA LEU A 27 -0.67 0.25 -4.82
C LEU A 27 -0.59 -0.78 -3.68
N LYS A 28 0.35 -1.73 -3.76
CA LYS A 28 0.59 -2.72 -2.70
C LYS A 28 1.08 -2.06 -1.40
N GLU A 29 1.95 -1.06 -1.50
CA GLU A 29 2.41 -0.26 -0.35
C GLU A 29 1.29 0.63 0.23
N CYS A 30 0.43 1.20 -0.62
CA CYS A 30 -0.74 1.94 -0.15
C CYS A 30 -1.72 1.05 0.62
N GLY A 31 -2.02 -0.16 0.12
CA GLY A 31 -2.82 -1.13 0.87
C GLY A 31 -2.18 -1.46 2.22
N PHE A 32 -0.86 -1.66 2.24
CA PHE A 32 -0.11 -1.92 3.47
C PHE A 32 -0.20 -0.81 4.53
N ARG A 33 -0.11 0.45 4.09
CA ARG A 33 -0.06 1.61 5.00
C ARG A 33 -1.44 2.09 5.43
N PHE A 34 -2.48 1.86 4.64
CA PHE A 34 -3.75 2.56 4.81
C PHE A 34 -4.96 1.65 5.04
N ASP A 35 -4.93 0.35 4.69
CA ASP A 35 -6.04 -0.58 5.01
C ASP A 35 -5.99 -1.07 6.46
N PHE A 36 -4.81 -1.09 7.09
CA PHE A 36 -4.66 -1.53 8.48
C PHE A 36 -4.48 -0.33 9.39
N GLY A 37 -5.62 0.19 9.87
CA GLY A 37 -5.68 1.38 10.73
C GLY A 37 -5.01 1.23 12.11
N THR A 38 -4.54 0.04 12.48
CA THR A 38 -3.89 -0.24 13.77
C THR A 38 -2.54 -0.93 13.53
N PRO A 39 -1.46 -0.53 14.24
CA PRO A 39 -0.12 -1.13 14.10
C PRO A 39 -0.10 -2.66 14.20
N SER A 40 -1.01 -3.22 14.99
CA SER A 40 -1.20 -4.66 15.19
C SER A 40 -1.60 -5.37 13.89
N GLY A 41 -2.52 -4.79 13.11
CA GLY A 41 -2.96 -5.35 11.83
C GLY A 41 -1.88 -5.29 10.75
N GLN A 42 -1.05 -4.25 10.78
CA GLN A 42 0.12 -4.17 9.89
C GLN A 42 1.14 -5.26 10.21
N LEU A 43 1.37 -5.55 11.50
CA LEU A 43 2.23 -6.62 11.97
C LEU A 43 1.72 -8.01 11.55
N GLU A 44 0.41 -8.24 11.65
CA GLU A 44 -0.22 -9.49 11.20
C GLU A 44 -0.06 -9.69 9.69
N MET A 45 -0.27 -8.64 8.90
CA MET A 45 -0.09 -8.73 7.46
C MET A 45 1.38 -8.92 7.06
N LEU A 46 2.34 -8.32 7.78
CA LEU A 46 3.77 -8.61 7.59
C LEU A 46 4.09 -10.09 7.86
N ARG A 47 3.52 -10.67 8.93
CA ARG A 47 3.66 -12.11 9.22
C ARG A 47 3.11 -12.97 8.10
N GLN A 48 1.92 -12.61 7.58
CA GLN A 48 1.32 -13.30 6.42
C GLN A 48 2.19 -13.19 5.16
N TRP A 49 2.77 -12.02 4.87
CA TRP A 49 3.64 -11.82 3.70
C TRP A 49 4.99 -12.55 3.83
N CYS A 50 5.54 -12.62 5.03
CA CYS A 50 6.74 -13.40 5.32
C CYS A 50 6.46 -14.91 5.40
N GLY A 51 5.19 -15.35 5.34
CA GLY A 51 4.81 -16.75 5.46
C GLY A 51 5.05 -17.34 6.85
N VAL A 52 5.22 -16.49 7.86
CA VAL A 52 5.47 -16.92 9.24
C VAL A 52 4.11 -17.08 9.93
N TRP A 53 3.53 -18.27 9.79
CA TRP A 53 2.40 -18.70 10.61
C TRP A 53 2.95 -19.21 11.94
N SER A 54 2.78 -18.44 13.01
CA SER A 54 3.03 -18.88 14.38
C SER A 54 2.02 -18.25 15.32
#